data_AF-A0A8T6HV91-F1
#
_entry.id   AF-A0A8T6HV91-F1
#
_cell.length_a   1.000
_cell.length_b   1.000
_cell.length_c   1.000
_cell.angle_alpha   90.00
_cell.angle_beta   90.00
_cell.angle_gamma   90.00
#
_symmetry.space_group_name_H-M   'P 1'
#
loop_
_entity.id
_entity.type
_entity.pdbx_description
1 polymer ?
#
loop_
_entity_poly.entity_id
_entity_poly.type
_entity_poly.pdbx_seq_one_letter_code
_entity_poly.pdbx_strand_id
1 'polypeptide(L)'
;MSAKILKSVSAVGSMTLLSRITGLVRDVIFANILGDKAAADVFFVALRIPNFFRRIFGEGALSAAFVPVFTDYRMHRSEAEVSAFLQLMLGRFGLLL
;
A
#
# COMPACT_ATOMS: atom_id res chain seq x y z
N MET A 1 13.63 23.32 18.97
CA MET A 1 12.68 22.41 18.28
C MET A 1 11.28 22.73 18.77
N SER A 2 10.33 23.07 17.89
CA SER A 2 8.99 23.54 18.31
C SER A 2 8.21 22.44 19.04
N ALA A 3 7.53 22.79 20.15
CA ALA A 3 6.69 21.87 20.93
C ALA A 3 5.65 21.13 20.07
N LYS A 4 5.20 21.74 18.97
CA LYS A 4 4.27 21.16 18.01
C LYS A 4 4.86 19.98 17.23
N ILE A 5 6.16 20.04 16.91
CA ILE A 5 6.89 18.95 16.24
C ILE A 5 7.11 17.80 17.22
N LEU A 6 7.54 18.11 18.45
CA LEU A 6 7.76 17.08 19.48
C LEU A 6 6.49 16.27 19.78
N LYS A 7 5.34 16.94 19.86
CA LYS A 7 4.02 16.30 20.03
C LYS A 7 3.62 15.41 18.84
N SER A 8 3.92 15.85 17.62
CA SER A 8 3.58 15.10 16.40
C SER A 8 4.47 13.87 16.24
N VAL A 9 5.77 14.01 16.52
CA VAL A 9 6.75 12.91 16.52
C VAL A 9 6.41 11.89 17.60
N SER A 10 6.06 12.33 18.82
CA SER A 10 5.69 11.39 19.89
C SER A 10 4.39 10.65 19.57
N ALA A 11 3.39 11.31 18.98
CA ALA A 11 2.14 10.68 18.57
C ALA A 11 2.36 9.60 17.50
N VAL A 12 3.05 9.94 16.41
CA VAL A 12 3.33 9.00 15.31
C VAL A 12 4.26 7.87 15.77
N GLY A 13 5.28 8.19 16.56
CA GLY A 13 6.20 7.20 17.14
C GLY A 13 5.47 6.21 18.04
N SER A 14 4.55 6.68 18.88
CA SER A 14 3.75 5.82 19.77
C SER A 14 2.82 4.91 18.98
N MET A 15 2.12 5.45 17.98
CA MET A 15 1.27 4.64 17.09
C MET A 15 2.08 3.60 16.31
N THR A 16 3.30 3.94 15.88
CA THR A 16 4.20 3.01 15.18
C THR A 16 4.66 1.90 16.11
N LEU A 17 5.07 2.23 17.33
CA LEU A 17 5.48 1.24 18.34
C LEU A 17 4.35 0.30 18.71
N LEU A 18 3.15 0.84 18.96
CA LEU A 18 1.98 0.04 19.27
C LEU A 18 1.66 -0.95 18.13
N SER A 19 1.71 -0.49 16.88
CA SER A 19 1.50 -1.34 15.70
C SER A 19 2.55 -2.44 15.55
N ARG A 20 3.80 -2.18 15.93
CA ARG A 20 4.87 -3.19 15.92
C ARG A 20 4.68 -4.24 17.02
N ILE A 21 4.29 -3.81 18.21
CA ILE A 21 4.05 -4.72 19.33
C ILE A 21 2.85 -5.63 19.04
N THR A 22 1.74 -5.06 18.55
CA THR A 22 0.57 -5.87 18.17
C THR A 22 0.88 -6.82 17.02
N GLY A 23 1.69 -6.40 16.04
CA GLY A 23 2.21 -7.28 14.99
C GLY A 23 3.05 -8.43 15.54
N LEU A 24 3.95 -8.16 16.49
CA LEU A 24 4.77 -9.21 17.13
C LEU A 24 3.90 -10.22 17.89
N VAL A 25 2.92 -9.74 18.64
CA VAL A 25 1.96 -10.60 19.36
C VAL A 25 1.21 -11.50 18.39
N ARG A 26 0.73 -10.95 17.27
CA ARG A 26 0.11 -11.72 16.20
C ARG A 26 1.07 -12.81 15.71
N ASP A 27 2.32 -12.47 15.39
CA ASP A 27 3.26 -13.43 14.83
C ASP A 27 3.57 -14.59 15.81
N VAL A 28 3.68 -14.30 17.12
CA VAL A 28 3.82 -15.33 18.16
C VAL A 28 2.58 -16.22 18.24
N ILE A 29 1.37 -15.64 18.19
CA ILE A 29 0.13 -16.41 18.21
C ILE A 29 0.04 -17.32 16.98
N PHE A 30 0.32 -16.80 15.79
CA PHE A 30 0.29 -17.57 14.55
C PHE A 30 1.33 -18.70 14.57
N ALA A 31 2.54 -18.46 15.09
CA ALA A 31 3.56 -19.50 15.22
C ALA A 31 3.13 -20.64 16.17
N ASN A 32 2.43 -20.32 17.26
CA ASN A 32 1.93 -21.33 18.21
C ASN A 32 0.70 -22.08 17.69
N ILE A 33 -0.23 -21.40 17.01
CA ILE A 33 -1.47 -22.02 16.49
C ILE A 33 -1.20 -22.88 15.26
N LEU A 34 -0.37 -22.39 14.33
CA LEU A 34 -0.10 -23.13 13.10
C LEU A 34 0.79 -24.34 13.36
N GLY A 35 1.65 -24.29 14.39
CA GLY A 35 2.39 -25.44 14.97
C GLY A 35 3.45 -26.07 14.07
N ASP A 36 3.16 -26.18 12.78
CA ASP A 36 4.02 -26.67 11.72
C ASP A 36 4.61 -25.46 10.96
N LYS A 37 5.95 -25.42 10.89
CA LYS A 37 6.69 -24.39 10.14
C LYS A 37 6.23 -24.31 8.68
N ALA A 38 5.78 -25.42 8.09
CA ALA A 38 5.34 -25.45 6.71
C ALA A 38 4.03 -24.65 6.47
N ALA A 39 3.03 -24.78 7.35
CA ALA A 39 1.76 -24.07 7.20
C ALA A 39 1.93 -22.55 7.41
N ALA A 40 2.77 -22.16 8.37
CA ALA A 40 3.13 -20.76 8.60
C ALA A 40 3.90 -20.17 7.41
N ASP A 41 4.89 -20.88 6.87
CA ASP A 41 5.65 -20.42 5.70
C ASP A 41 4.75 -20.23 4.48
N VAL A 42 3.84 -21.17 4.20
CA VAL A 42 2.88 -21.04 3.09
C VAL A 42 1.95 -19.85 3.31
N PHE A 43 1.45 -19.64 4.52
CA PHE A 43 0.61 -18.49 4.85
C PHE A 43 1.34 -17.16 4.62
N PHE A 44 2.59 -17.02 5.08
CA PHE A 44 3.37 -15.80 4.88
C PHE A 44 3.76 -15.59 3.41
N VAL A 45 4.07 -16.67 2.68
CA VAL A 45 4.32 -16.60 1.23
C VAL A 45 3.06 -16.17 0.48
N ALA A 46 1.89 -16.74 0.82
CA ALA A 46 0.61 -16.34 0.24
C ALA A 46 0.32 -14.85 0.48
N LEU A 47 0.66 -14.32 1.66
CA LEU A 47 0.53 -12.90 1.97
C LEU A 47 1.51 -12.00 1.23
N ARG A 48 2.60 -12.51 0.64
CA ARG A 48 3.52 -11.68 -0.17
C ARG A 48 2.86 -11.17 -1.44
N ILE A 49 2.01 -11.99 -2.07
CA ILE A 49 1.30 -11.62 -3.31
C ILE A 49 0.46 -10.35 -3.10
N PRO A 50 -0.53 -10.29 -2.17
CA PRO A 50 -1.32 -9.09 -1.96
C PRO A 50 -0.49 -7.92 -1.42
N ASN A 51 0.54 -8.18 -0.59
CA ASN A 51 1.41 -7.10 -0.11
C ASN A 51 2.26 -6.48 -1.23
N PHE A 52 2.67 -7.27 -2.22
CA PHE A 52 3.35 -6.78 -3.40
C PHE A 52 2.45 -5.85 -4.22
N PHE A 53 1.19 -6.25 -4.45
CA PHE A 53 0.18 -5.37 -5.08
C PHE A 53 -0.04 -4.10 -4.24
N ARG A 54 -0.24 -4.21 -2.91
CA ARG A 54 -0.39 -3.04 -2.03
C ARG A 54 0.78 -2.07 -2.15
N ARG A 55 2.01 -2.57 -2.29
CA ARG A 55 3.21 -1.74 -2.44
C ARG A 55 3.29 -1.04 -3.79
N ILE A 56 2.88 -1.68 -4.88
CA ILE A 56 2.85 -1.05 -6.21
C ILE A 56 1.72 -0.01 -6.31
N PHE A 57 0.52 -0.40 -5.88
CA PHE A 57 -0.70 0.35 -6.14
C PHE A 57 -1.09 1.31 -5.00
N GLY A 58 -0.79 0.96 -3.75
CA GLY A 58 -1.21 1.70 -2.55
C GLY A 58 -0.12 2.54 -1.87
N GLU A 59 1.16 2.16 -1.97
CA GLU A 59 2.27 2.91 -1.36
C GLU A 59 2.76 4.07 -2.25
N GLY A 60 2.03 4.41 -3.32
CA GLY A 60 2.24 5.63 -4.11
C GLY A 60 3.18 5.51 -5.31
N ALA A 61 3.77 4.33 -5.55
CA ALA A 61 4.59 4.10 -6.75
C ALA A 61 3.78 4.30 -8.05
N LEU A 62 2.55 3.78 -8.09
CA LEU A 62 1.61 4.05 -9.19
C LEU A 62 1.28 5.55 -9.30
N SER A 63 0.97 6.21 -8.18
CA SER A 63 0.62 7.63 -8.17
C SER A 63 1.76 8.50 -8.71
N ALA A 64 3.02 8.16 -8.42
CA ALA A 64 4.18 8.90 -8.91
C ALA A 64 4.33 8.86 -10.44
N ALA A 65 3.93 7.75 -11.09
CA ALA A 65 3.94 7.62 -12.54
C ALA A 65 2.65 8.13 -13.20
N PHE A 66 1.49 7.95 -12.55
CA PHE A 66 0.18 8.30 -13.09
C PHE A 66 -0.11 9.81 -13.04
N VAL A 67 0.16 10.47 -11.91
CA VAL A 67 -0.22 11.88 -11.68
C VAL A 67 0.37 12.84 -12.73
N PRO A 68 1.67 12.75 -13.10
CA PRO A 68 2.24 13.63 -14.12
C PRO A 68 1.58 13.46 -15.50
N VAL A 69 1.36 12.21 -15.93
CA VAL A 69 0.76 11.88 -17.22
C VAL A 69 -0.71 12.31 -17.28
N PHE A 70 -1.46 12.05 -16.21
CA PHE A 70 -2.85 12.49 -16.11
C PHE A 70 -2.97 14.02 -16.14
N THR A 71 -2.07 14.71 -15.44
CA THR A 71 -2.05 16.18 -15.43
C THR A 71 -1.74 16.74 -16.83
N ASP A 72 -0.80 16.14 -17.55
CA ASP A 72 -0.48 16.53 -18.93
C ASP A 72 -1.68 16.34 -19.87
N TYR A 73 -2.37 15.20 -19.77
CA TYR A 73 -3.61 14.95 -20.55
C TYR A 73 -4.68 15.98 -20.22
N ARG A 74 -4.88 16.30 -18.94
CA ARG A 74 -5.91 17.27 -18.54
C ARG A 74 -5.60 18.69 -19.03
N MET A 75 -4.33 19.06 -19.18
CA MET A 75 -3.92 20.40 -19.59
C MET A 75 -3.89 20.59 -21.11
N HIS A 76 -3.56 19.54 -21.86
CA HIS A 76 -3.27 19.64 -23.30
C HIS A 76 -4.24 18.85 -24.20
N ARG A 77 -5.16 18.06 -23.64
CA ARG A 77 -6.07 17.19 -24.40
C ARG A 77 -7.54 17.51 -24.13
N SER A 78 -8.40 17.04 -25.03
CA SER A 78 -9.85 17.19 -24.88
C SER A 78 -10.40 16.32 -23.75
N GLU A 79 -11.53 16.72 -23.16
CA GLU A 79 -12.23 15.94 -22.12
C GLU A 79 -12.56 14.49 -22.57
N ALA A 80 -12.80 14.30 -23.87
CA ALA A 80 -13.02 12.98 -24.46
C ALA A 80 -11.76 12.10 -24.43
N GLU A 81 -10.59 12.67 -24.73
CA GLU A 81 -9.31 11.97 -24.66
C GLU A 81 -8.91 11.65 -23.21
N VAL A 82 -9.19 12.57 -22.26
CA VAL A 82 -8.97 12.34 -20.83
C VAL A 82 -9.86 11.19 -20.33
N SER A 83 -11.14 11.19 -20.69
CA SER A 83 -12.07 10.12 -20.34
C SER A 83 -11.68 8.78 -20.96
N ALA A 84 -11.26 8.77 -22.22
CA ALA A 84 -10.77 7.57 -22.89
C ALA A 84 -9.49 7.02 -22.22
N PHE A 85 -8.55 7.89 -21.86
CA PHE A 85 -7.34 7.52 -21.12
C PHE A 85 -7.68 6.89 -19.76
N LEU A 86 -8.59 7.50 -19.00
CA LEU A 86 -9.04 6.96 -17.71
C LEU A 86 -9.72 5.60 -17.87
N GLN A 87 -10.59 5.44 -18.86
CA GLN A 87 -11.25 4.16 -19.14
C GLN A 87 -10.23 3.06 -19.52
N LEU A 88 -9.23 3.40 -20.35
CA LEU A 88 -8.16 2.47 -20.70
C LEU A 88 -7.29 2.09 -19.49
N MET A 89 -6.97 3.05 -18.63
CA MET A 89 -6.19 2.81 -17.41
C MET A 89 -6.98 1.95 -16.42
N LEU A 90 -8.24 2.30 -16.15
CA LEU A 90 -9.12 1.53 -15.27
C LEU A 90 -9.35 0.11 -15.79
N GLY A 91 -9.58 -0.04 -17.11
CA GLY A 91 -9.73 -1.35 -17.74
C GLY A 91 -8.47 -2.21 -17.67
N ARG A 92 -7.29 -1.63 -17.90
CA ARG A 92 -6.01 -2.36 -17.80
C ARG A 92 -5.65 -2.72 -16.37
N PHE A 93 -5.90 -1.83 -15.41
CA PHE A 93 -5.67 -2.12 -14.00
C PHE A 93 -6.66 -3.16 -13.46
N GLY A 94 -7.94 -3.08 -13.84
CA GLY A 94 -8.94 -4.06 -13.45
C GLY A 94 -8.74 -5.46 -14.06
N LEU A 95 -7.94 -5.61 -15.12
CA LEU A 95 -7.54 -6.90 -15.67
C LEU A 95 -6.27 -7.49 -15.04
N LEU A 96 -5.42 -6.64 -14.44
CA LEU A 96 -4.14 -7.03 -13.85
C LEU A 96 -4.21 -7.24 -12.32
N LEU A 97 -5.23 -6.69 -11.66
CA LEU A 97 -5.52 -6.80 -10.23
C LEU A 97 -6.66 -7.79 -10.00
#